data_AF-A0A2V7UG00-F1
#
_entry.id   AF-A0A2V7UG00-F1
#
_cell.length_a   1.000
_cell.length_b   1.000
_cell.length_c   1.000
_cell.angle_alpha   90.00
_cell.angle_beta   90.00
_cell.angle_gamma   90.00
#
_symmetry.space_group_name_H-M   'P 1'
#
loop_
_entity.id
_entity.type
_entity.pdbx_description
1 polymer ?
#
loop_
_entity_poly.entity_id
_entity_poly.type
_entity_poly.pdbx_seq_one_letter_code
_entity_poly.pdbx_strand_id
1 'polypeptide(L)'
;MALTSIYDPEAVAPMWQELAAVGVEPLTTPEQVEAVLGAHSGTVLVVVNSICGCAAGSARPGVMLALQHSVIPDRNVTVFAGVDRDAVNRAREYMAAYPPSSPSMGLFKDGRQVFMLQRTDLQQMTDDQVAAALRKAFDEHCARTGPSVDPEKFRQLQPYRSCGSQIPLVGRPS
;
A
#
# COMPACT_ATOMS: atom_id res chain seq x y z
N MET A 1 -4.02 -24.40 9.57
CA MET A 1 -3.20 -23.78 10.64
C MET A 1 -2.73 -22.46 10.10
N ALA A 2 -3.24 -21.34 10.63
CA ALA A 2 -2.80 -20.00 10.23
C ALA A 2 -1.29 -19.91 10.44
N LEU A 3 -0.55 -19.64 9.37
CA LEU A 3 0.90 -19.46 9.45
C LEU A 3 1.17 -18.27 10.37
N THR A 4 1.89 -18.53 11.46
CA THR A 4 2.30 -17.51 12.43
C THR A 4 3.07 -16.42 11.67
N SER A 5 2.55 -15.19 11.72
CA SER A 5 3.26 -14.00 11.22
C SER A 5 4.70 -14.02 11.73
N ILE A 6 5.67 -13.72 10.86
CA ILE A 6 7.09 -13.64 11.23
C ILE A 6 7.34 -12.45 12.16
N TYR A 7 6.39 -11.51 12.21
CA TYR A 7 6.48 -10.27 12.95
C TYR A 7 5.43 -10.19 14.04
N ASP A 8 5.80 -9.53 15.14
CA ASP A 8 4.90 -9.20 16.24
C ASP A 8 3.72 -8.35 15.72
N PRO A 9 2.46 -8.76 15.97
CA PRO A 9 1.27 -7.99 15.58
C PRO A 9 1.30 -6.53 16.03
N GLU A 10 1.82 -6.23 17.23
CA GLU A 10 1.92 -4.86 17.74
C GLU A 10 2.94 -4.03 16.96
N ALA A 11 4.01 -4.66 16.47
CA ALA A 11 5.06 -3.99 15.70
C ALA A 11 4.61 -3.60 14.29
N VAL A 12 3.66 -4.34 13.70
CA VAL A 12 3.14 -4.08 12.34
C VAL A 12 1.88 -3.24 12.33
N ALA A 13 1.17 -3.14 13.46
CA ALA A 13 -0.08 -2.38 13.57
C ALA A 13 0.01 -0.93 13.05
N PRO A 14 1.06 -0.13 13.36
CA PRO A 14 1.17 1.23 12.85
C PRO A 14 1.26 1.29 11.32
N MET A 15 1.92 0.30 10.70
CA MET A 15 2.14 0.25 9.25
C MET A 15 0.86 -0.12 8.49
N TRP A 16 -0.03 -0.89 9.11
CA TRP A 16 -1.37 -1.15 8.60
C TRP A 16 -2.28 0.06 8.78
N GLN A 17 -2.28 0.65 9.98
CA GLN A 17 -3.10 1.80 10.31
C GLN A 17 -2.82 3.00 9.40
N GLU A 18 -1.56 3.22 9.02
CA GLU A 18 -1.15 4.29 8.12
C GLU A 18 -1.84 4.19 6.73
N LEU A 19 -1.87 3.00 6.14
CA LEU A 19 -2.54 2.76 4.86
C LEU A 19 -4.08 2.72 5.02
N ALA A 20 -4.58 2.12 6.10
CA ALA A 20 -6.00 2.08 6.39
C ALA A 20 -6.60 3.47 6.60
N ALA A 21 -5.83 4.40 7.20
CA ALA A 21 -6.25 5.77 7.43
C ALA A 21 -6.56 6.56 6.13
N VAL A 22 -6.03 6.12 4.99
CA VAL A 22 -6.28 6.69 3.67
C VAL A 22 -7.17 5.81 2.79
N GLY A 23 -7.88 4.85 3.38
CA GLY A 23 -8.86 4.00 2.69
C GLY A 23 -8.24 2.85 1.90
N VAL A 24 -7.05 2.37 2.28
CA VAL A 24 -6.46 1.13 1.75
C VAL A 24 -6.91 -0.04 2.60
N GLU A 25 -7.52 -1.04 1.97
CA GLU A 25 -8.05 -2.23 2.64
C GLU A 25 -6.99 -3.33 2.78
N PRO A 26 -6.78 -3.91 3.99
CA PRO A 26 -5.88 -5.03 4.17
C PRO A 26 -6.47 -6.33 3.65
N LEU A 27 -5.70 -7.09 2.87
CA LEU A 27 -6.04 -8.45 2.43
C LEU A 27 -5.13 -9.44 3.12
N THR A 28 -5.72 -10.31 3.93
CA THR A 28 -5.03 -11.31 4.76
C THR A 28 -5.18 -12.73 4.22
N THR A 29 -6.07 -12.97 3.24
CA THR A 29 -6.26 -14.30 2.64
C THR A 29 -6.14 -14.30 1.11
N PRO A 30 -5.76 -15.43 0.49
CA PRO A 30 -5.74 -15.57 -0.97
C PRO A 30 -7.09 -15.28 -1.63
N GLU A 31 -8.20 -15.71 -1.01
CA GLU A 31 -9.55 -15.54 -1.54
C GLU A 31 -9.93 -14.06 -1.63
N GLN A 32 -9.51 -13.24 -0.65
CA GLN A 32 -9.69 -11.79 -0.69
C GLN A 32 -8.91 -11.16 -1.86
N VAL A 33 -7.69 -11.64 -2.13
CA VAL A 33 -6.88 -11.18 -3.27
C VAL A 33 -7.55 -11.53 -4.60
N GLU A 34 -8.04 -12.76 -4.75
CA GLU A 34 -8.75 -13.18 -5.96
C GLU A 34 -10.04 -12.40 -6.19
N ALA A 35 -10.80 -12.16 -5.11
CA ALA A 35 -12.05 -11.42 -5.18
C ALA A 35 -11.86 -9.98 -5.70
N VAL A 36 -10.73 -9.34 -5.35
CA VAL A 36 -10.44 -7.97 -5.82
C VAL A 36 -9.66 -7.92 -7.12
N LEU A 37 -8.84 -8.92 -7.46
CA LEU A 37 -8.04 -8.96 -8.69
C LEU A 37 -8.67 -9.78 -9.83
N GLY A 38 -9.91 -10.24 -9.66
CA GLY A 38 -10.67 -10.91 -10.70
C GLY A 38 -10.95 -10.03 -11.93
N ALA A 39 -11.48 -10.65 -12.98
CA ALA A 39 -11.97 -9.93 -14.16
C ALA A 39 -13.12 -8.99 -13.78
N HIS A 40 -13.25 -7.84 -14.48
CA HIS A 40 -14.27 -6.81 -14.21
C HIS A 40 -14.21 -6.16 -12.83
N SER A 41 -13.04 -6.19 -12.20
CA SER A 41 -12.77 -5.53 -10.92
C SER A 41 -12.65 -4.00 -11.01
N GLY A 42 -12.70 -3.43 -12.22
CA GLY A 42 -12.38 -2.03 -12.43
C GLY A 42 -10.88 -1.81 -12.24
N THR A 43 -10.51 -0.72 -11.57
CA THR A 43 -9.12 -0.36 -11.28
C THR A 43 -8.75 -0.64 -9.83
N VAL A 44 -7.68 -1.42 -9.63
CA VAL A 44 -7.24 -1.85 -8.30
C VAL A 44 -5.77 -1.54 -8.10
N LEU A 45 -5.46 -0.71 -7.10
CA LEU A 45 -4.10 -0.52 -6.62
C LEU A 45 -3.78 -1.55 -5.55
N VAL A 46 -2.74 -2.34 -5.78
CA VAL A 46 -2.20 -3.31 -4.82
C VAL A 46 -0.87 -2.82 -4.29
N VAL A 47 -0.79 -2.64 -2.98
CA VAL A 47 0.45 -2.28 -2.27
C VAL A 47 0.98 -3.51 -1.54
N VAL A 48 2.14 -4.03 -1.97
CA VAL A 48 2.87 -5.07 -1.24
C VAL A 48 3.70 -4.37 -0.15
N ASN A 49 3.12 -4.29 1.06
CA ASN A 49 3.72 -3.61 2.21
C ASN A 49 4.84 -4.46 2.84
N SER A 50 5.75 -3.81 3.58
CA SER A 50 6.91 -4.44 4.23
C SER A 50 7.45 -3.60 5.38
N ILE A 51 8.19 -4.25 6.30
CA ILE A 51 8.85 -3.61 7.44
C ILE A 51 10.17 -2.89 7.03
N CYS A 52 10.73 -3.16 5.84
CA CYS A 52 12.05 -2.64 5.46
C CYS A 52 12.14 -1.10 5.43
N GLY A 53 12.89 -0.53 6.38
CA GLY A 53 12.85 0.88 6.78
C GLY A 53 13.16 1.97 5.74
N CYS A 54 13.93 1.70 4.68
CA CYS A 54 14.23 2.76 3.69
C CYS A 54 13.17 2.85 2.59
N ALA A 55 12.80 1.72 1.98
CA ALA A 55 11.82 1.72 0.89
C ALA A 55 10.38 1.88 1.42
N ALA A 56 10.10 1.39 2.63
CA ALA A 56 8.83 1.63 3.29
C ALA A 56 8.61 3.12 3.66
N GLY A 57 9.72 3.84 3.91
CA GLY A 57 9.71 5.27 4.26
C GLY A 57 9.22 6.17 3.14
N SER A 58 9.46 5.82 1.87
CA SER A 58 8.92 6.55 0.71
C SER A 58 7.62 5.94 0.17
N ALA A 59 7.47 4.61 0.21
CA ALA A 59 6.35 3.93 -0.43
C ALA A 59 4.99 4.24 0.21
N ARG A 60 4.84 4.09 1.53
CA ARG A 60 3.55 4.34 2.19
C ARG A 60 3.15 5.82 2.11
N PRO A 61 4.04 6.80 2.43
CA PRO A 61 3.69 8.21 2.26
C PRO A 61 3.39 8.57 0.81
N GLY A 62 4.11 7.99 -0.16
CA GLY A 62 3.85 8.18 -1.59
C GLY A 62 2.45 7.70 -2.01
N VAL A 63 2.00 6.53 -1.53
CA VAL A 63 0.63 6.03 -1.75
C VAL A 63 -0.40 6.96 -1.11
N MET A 64 -0.17 7.34 0.15
CA MET A 64 -1.05 8.24 0.90
C MET A 64 -1.28 9.57 0.15
N LEU A 65 -0.20 10.16 -0.36
CA LEU A 65 -0.22 11.37 -1.18
C LEU A 65 -0.88 11.15 -2.54
N ALA A 66 -0.63 10.02 -3.20
CA ALA A 66 -1.23 9.68 -4.49
C ALA A 66 -2.75 9.58 -4.39
N LEU A 67 -3.27 9.01 -3.30
CA LEU A 67 -4.71 8.84 -3.07
C LEU A 67 -5.46 10.15 -2.76
N GLN A 68 -4.75 11.27 -2.62
CA GLN A 68 -5.38 12.61 -2.54
C GLN A 68 -5.61 13.24 -3.92
N HIS A 69 -5.29 12.52 -5.00
CA HIS A 69 -5.47 13.01 -6.37
C HIS A 69 -6.95 13.10 -6.77
N SER A 70 -7.24 13.90 -7.80
CA SER A 70 -8.60 14.06 -8.32
C SER A 70 -9.14 12.80 -9.00
N VAL A 71 -8.25 11.95 -9.52
CA VAL A 71 -8.57 10.65 -10.11
C VAL A 71 -7.81 9.57 -9.36
N ILE A 72 -8.51 8.55 -8.89
CA ILE A 72 -7.94 7.46 -8.10
C ILE A 72 -8.51 6.10 -8.53
N PRO A 73 -7.89 4.99 -8.13
CA PRO A 73 -8.41 3.65 -8.38
C PRO A 73 -9.77 3.41 -7.70
N ASP A 74 -10.54 2.48 -8.24
CA ASP A 74 -11.82 2.04 -7.68
C ASP A 74 -11.61 1.35 -6.33
N ARG A 75 -10.56 0.54 -6.21
CA ARG A 75 -10.16 -0.11 -4.97
C ARG A 75 -8.67 0.07 -4.68
N ASN A 76 -8.35 0.26 -3.42
CA ASN A 76 -6.99 0.36 -2.93
C ASN A 76 -6.81 -0.72 -1.87
N VAL A 77 -5.88 -1.63 -2.08
CA VAL A 77 -5.69 -2.79 -1.21
C VAL A 77 -4.22 -2.97 -0.86
N THR A 78 -3.94 -3.64 0.25
CA THR A 78 -2.57 -3.96 0.64
C THR A 78 -2.45 -5.38 1.20
N VAL A 79 -1.36 -6.04 0.82
CA VAL A 79 -0.89 -7.32 1.37
C VAL A 79 0.44 -7.09 2.06
N PHE A 80 0.72 -7.78 3.15
CA PHE A 80 1.89 -7.48 3.98
C PHE A 80 2.91 -8.61 3.97
N ALA A 81 4.05 -8.35 3.33
CA ALA A 81 5.14 -9.29 3.22
C ALA A 81 5.69 -9.68 4.60
N GLY A 82 5.61 -10.97 4.92
CA GLY A 82 6.08 -11.56 6.19
C GLY A 82 5.04 -11.63 7.30
N VAL A 83 3.84 -11.08 7.09
CA VAL A 83 2.66 -11.28 7.96
C VAL A 83 1.72 -12.28 7.27
N ASP A 84 1.11 -11.89 6.15
CA ASP A 84 0.11 -12.69 5.42
C ASP A 84 0.74 -13.39 4.20
N ARG A 85 1.54 -14.42 4.46
CA ARG A 85 2.34 -15.09 3.42
C ARG A 85 1.50 -15.57 2.23
N ASP A 86 0.35 -16.19 2.49
CA ASP A 86 -0.47 -16.78 1.44
C ASP A 86 -1.14 -15.70 0.58
N ALA A 87 -1.65 -14.63 1.19
CA ALA A 87 -2.19 -13.47 0.46
C ALA A 87 -1.11 -12.77 -0.39
N VAL A 88 0.10 -12.60 0.16
CA VAL A 88 1.23 -12.01 -0.56
C VAL A 88 1.66 -12.89 -1.74
N ASN A 89 1.73 -14.21 -1.55
CA ASN A 89 2.05 -15.13 -2.64
C ASN A 89 1.00 -15.04 -3.73
N ARG A 90 -0.30 -15.03 -3.37
CA ARG A 90 -1.38 -14.89 -4.34
C ARG A 90 -1.29 -13.58 -5.12
N ALA A 91 -1.04 -12.45 -4.45
CA ALA A 91 -0.86 -11.17 -5.12
C ALA A 91 0.34 -11.16 -6.08
N ARG A 92 1.43 -11.87 -5.72
CA ARG A 92 2.63 -11.99 -6.57
C ARG A 92 2.38 -12.80 -7.85
N GLU A 93 1.50 -13.80 -7.81
CA GLU A 93 1.10 -14.54 -9.01
C GLU A 93 0.44 -13.63 -10.05
N TYR A 94 -0.39 -12.67 -9.60
CA TYR A 94 -0.96 -11.64 -10.48
C TYR A 94 0.11 -10.64 -11.01
N MET A 95 1.24 -10.50 -10.31
CA MET A 95 2.38 -9.66 -10.69
C MET A 95 3.52 -10.44 -11.34
N ALA A 96 3.28 -11.67 -11.84
CA ALA A 96 4.32 -12.61 -12.27
C ALA A 96 5.23 -12.11 -13.41
N ALA A 97 4.87 -11.02 -14.10
CA ALA A 97 5.73 -10.36 -15.07
C ALA A 97 6.97 -9.69 -14.44
N TYR A 98 6.98 -9.51 -13.12
CA TYR A 98 8.04 -8.85 -12.38
C TYR A 98 8.62 -9.75 -11.28
N PRO A 99 9.93 -9.65 -10.99
CA PRO A 99 10.53 -10.41 -9.90
C PRO A 99 9.90 -10.00 -8.56
N PRO A 100 9.62 -10.97 -7.66
CA PRO A 100 9.00 -10.67 -6.38
C PRO A 100 9.93 -9.78 -5.54
N SER A 101 9.45 -8.58 -5.22
CA SER A 101 10.15 -7.62 -4.37
C SER A 101 9.21 -7.01 -3.35
N SER A 102 9.75 -6.43 -2.27
CA SER A 102 8.97 -5.67 -1.31
C SER A 102 9.79 -4.51 -0.72
N PRO A 103 9.20 -3.32 -0.50
CA PRO A 103 7.85 -2.95 -0.96
C PRO A 103 7.77 -2.86 -2.49
N SER A 104 6.58 -3.06 -3.03
CA SER A 104 6.25 -2.91 -4.45
C SER A 104 4.78 -2.57 -4.63
N MET A 105 4.41 -1.99 -5.76
CA MET A 105 3.05 -1.53 -6.01
C MET A 105 2.64 -1.83 -7.45
N GLY A 106 1.47 -2.44 -7.63
CA GLY A 106 0.91 -2.70 -8.95
C GLY A 106 -0.47 -2.06 -9.11
N LEU A 107 -0.73 -1.50 -10.29
CA LEU A 107 -2.08 -1.09 -10.69
C LEU A 107 -2.64 -2.12 -11.66
N PHE A 108 -3.85 -2.56 -11.38
CA PHE A 108 -4.58 -3.51 -12.21
C PHE A 108 -5.81 -2.84 -12.80
N LYS A 109 -6.17 -3.25 -14.02
CA LYS A 109 -7.41 -2.89 -14.69
C LYS A 109 -8.06 -4.16 -15.22
N ASP A 110 -9.24 -4.48 -14.68
CA ASP A 110 -10.01 -5.68 -15.03
C ASP A 110 -9.18 -6.98 -14.97
N GLY A 111 -8.38 -7.12 -13.90
CA GLY A 111 -7.51 -8.27 -13.67
C GLY A 111 -6.20 -8.28 -14.47
N ARG A 112 -5.92 -7.26 -15.30
CA ARG A 112 -4.64 -7.11 -16.01
C ARG A 112 -3.75 -6.08 -15.33
N GLN A 113 -2.49 -6.41 -15.11
CA GLN A 113 -1.51 -5.44 -14.61
C GLN A 113 -1.21 -4.40 -15.69
N VAL A 114 -1.38 -3.12 -15.37
CA VAL A 114 -1.17 -1.98 -16.30
C VAL A 114 -0.02 -1.07 -15.87
N PHE A 115 0.34 -1.08 -14.59
CA PHE A 115 1.47 -0.31 -14.07
C PHE A 115 2.14 -1.03 -12.89
N MET A 116 3.43 -0.78 -12.68
CA MET A 116 4.22 -1.40 -11.61
C MET A 116 5.34 -0.46 -11.14
N LEU A 117 5.50 -0.36 -9.82
CA LEU A 117 6.69 0.18 -9.16
C LEU A 117 7.38 -0.93 -8.38
N GLN A 118 8.62 -1.22 -8.72
CA GLN A 118 9.42 -2.24 -8.05
C GLN A 118 10.21 -1.62 -6.90
N ARG A 119 10.72 -2.48 -6.00
CA ARG A 119 11.60 -2.03 -4.92
C ARG A 119 12.78 -1.19 -5.41
N THR A 120 13.38 -1.55 -6.55
CA THR A 120 14.53 -0.83 -7.12
C THR A 120 14.19 0.62 -7.47
N ASP A 121 12.99 0.85 -8.01
CA ASP A 121 12.50 2.19 -8.31
C ASP A 121 12.27 2.97 -7.01
N LEU A 122 11.56 2.33 -6.06
CA LEU A 122 11.19 2.94 -4.78
C LEU A 122 12.38 3.30 -3.90
N GLN A 123 13.51 2.60 -4.03
CA GLN A 123 14.75 2.92 -3.31
C GLN A 123 15.41 4.21 -3.79
N GLN A 124 15.09 4.67 -5.00
CA GLN A 124 15.66 5.88 -5.61
C GLN A 124 14.66 7.05 -5.62
N MET A 125 13.42 6.81 -5.18
CA MET A 125 12.35 7.80 -5.21
C MET A 125 12.05 8.38 -3.83
N THR A 126 11.77 9.67 -3.79
CA THR A 126 11.10 10.33 -2.66
C THR A 126 9.62 9.96 -2.64
N ASP A 127 8.94 10.19 -1.52
CA ASP A 127 7.49 10.06 -1.39
C ASP A 127 6.73 10.87 -2.45
N ASP A 128 7.12 12.12 -2.72
CA ASP A 128 6.54 12.94 -3.78
C ASP A 128 6.73 12.34 -5.19
N GLN A 129 7.90 11.74 -5.46
CA GLN A 129 8.17 11.09 -6.75
C GLN A 129 7.33 9.82 -6.93
N VAL A 130 7.20 9.03 -5.86
CA VAL A 130 6.29 7.87 -5.84
C VAL A 130 4.85 8.33 -6.09
N ALA A 131 4.41 9.39 -5.41
CA ALA A 131 3.07 9.94 -5.57
C ALA A 131 2.83 10.42 -7.00
N ALA A 132 3.78 11.15 -7.60
CA ALA A 132 3.69 11.62 -8.97
C ALA A 132 3.60 10.47 -9.99
N ALA A 133 4.41 9.42 -9.81
CA ALA A 133 4.37 8.24 -10.66
C ALA A 133 3.03 7.51 -10.59
N LEU A 134 2.47 7.35 -9.38
CA LEU A 134 1.16 6.75 -9.16
C LEU A 134 0.04 7.61 -9.76
N ARG A 135 0.05 8.93 -9.54
CA ARG A 135 -0.94 9.86 -10.10
C ARG A 135 -0.98 9.80 -11.62
N LYS A 136 0.18 9.77 -12.27
CA LYS A 136 0.27 9.58 -13.72
C LYS A 136 -0.42 8.28 -14.16
N ALA A 137 -0.15 7.17 -13.48
CA ALA A 137 -0.81 5.90 -13.77
C ALA A 137 -2.33 5.96 -13.49
N PHE A 138 -2.77 6.70 -12.48
CA PHE A 138 -4.19 6.91 -12.20
C PHE A 138 -4.87 7.69 -13.31
N ASP A 139 -4.27 8.79 -13.76
CA ASP A 139 -4.79 9.61 -14.87
C ASP A 139 -4.90 8.82 -16.19
N GLU A 140 -3.97 7.88 -16.42
CA GLU A 140 -3.96 7.06 -17.64
C GLU A 140 -4.98 5.90 -17.61
N HIS A 141 -5.31 5.37 -16.43
CA HIS A 141 -6.04 4.09 -16.34
C HIS A 141 -7.35 4.13 -15.55
N CYS A 142 -7.50 5.09 -14.63
CA CYS A 142 -8.61 5.19 -13.68
C CYS A 142 -9.61 6.27 -14.10
N ALA A 143 -10.80 6.21 -13.51
CA ALA A 143 -11.86 7.19 -13.78
C ALA A 143 -12.64 7.63 -12.52
N ARG A 144 -12.38 7.00 -11.36
CA ARG A 144 -13.08 7.36 -10.12
C ARG A 144 -12.56 8.69 -9.60
N THR A 145 -13.48 9.57 -9.22
CA THR A 145 -13.16 10.84 -8.57
C THR A 145 -12.65 10.59 -7.15
N GLY A 146 -11.47 11.13 -6.84
CA GLY A 146 -10.93 11.20 -5.49
C GLY A 146 -11.32 12.50 -4.76
N PRO A 147 -10.69 12.83 -3.62
CA PRO A 147 -9.67 12.05 -2.92
C PRO A 147 -10.26 10.81 -2.22
N SER A 148 -9.39 9.91 -1.75
CA SER A 148 -9.80 8.71 -1.00
C SER A 148 -10.36 9.07 0.39
N VAL A 149 -9.87 10.15 0.99
CA VAL A 149 -10.32 10.68 2.28
C VAL A 149 -10.39 12.21 2.23
N ASP A 150 -11.11 12.81 3.18
CA ASP A 150 -11.20 14.27 3.28
C ASP A 150 -9.81 14.92 3.47
N PRO A 151 -9.47 15.99 2.71
CA PRO A 151 -8.17 16.66 2.80
C PRO A 151 -7.84 17.29 4.17
N GLU A 152 -8.83 17.70 4.96
CA GLU A 152 -8.61 18.15 6.35
C GLU A 152 -8.23 16.97 7.23
N LYS A 153 -8.94 15.84 7.07
CA LYS A 153 -8.59 14.59 7.79
C LYS A 153 -7.19 14.11 7.40
N PHE A 154 -6.83 14.19 6.11
CA PHE A 154 -5.51 13.79 5.63
C PHE A 154 -4.38 14.62 6.25
N ARG A 155 -4.55 15.95 6.33
CA ARG A 155 -3.55 16.85 6.94
C ARG A 155 -3.27 16.56 8.41
N GLN A 156 -4.21 15.93 9.10
CA GLN A 156 -4.07 15.54 10.50
C GLN A 156 -3.35 14.18 10.67
N LEU A 157 -3.18 13.40 9.59
CA LEU A 157 -2.44 12.15 9.62
C LEU A 157 -0.94 12.45 9.63
N GLN A 158 -0.24 12.02 10.68
CA GLN A 158 1.22 12.03 10.70
C GLN A 158 1.75 10.69 10.20
N PRO A 159 2.60 10.67 9.15
CA PRO A 159 3.24 9.45 8.69
C PRO A 159 4.09 8.83 9.80
N TYR A 160 4.04 7.50 9.93
CA TYR A 160 4.82 6.76 10.91
C TYR A 160 6.30 6.75 10.49
N ARG A 161 7.11 7.65 11.08
CA ARG A 161 8.56 7.69 10.88
C ARG A 161 9.26 6.75 11.85
N SER A 162 9.56 5.53 11.39
CA SER A 162 10.32 4.53 12.18
C SER A 162 11.82 4.87 12.34
N CYS A 163 12.36 5.83 11.58
CA CYS A 163 13.79 6.17 11.66
C CYS A 163 13.96 7.55 12.31
N GLY A 164 14.11 7.52 13.62
CA GLY A 164 14.32 8.66 14.48
C GLY A 164 13.91 8.26 15.89
N SER A 165 14.89 8.00 16.74
CA SER A 165 14.72 7.72 18.16
C SER A 165 13.77 8.72 18.82
N GLN A 166 12.51 8.31 18.98
CA GLN A 166 11.63 8.67 20.09
C GLN A 166 10.38 7.80 20.02
N ILE A 167 10.35 6.81 20.90
CA ILE A 167 9.14 6.10 21.31
C ILE A 167 8.13 7.18 21.76
N PRO A 168 6.93 7.26 21.17
CA PRO A 168 5.87 8.08 21.74
C PRO A 168 5.51 7.51 23.11
N LEU A 169 5.89 8.21 24.17
CA LEU A 169 5.41 7.90 25.51
C LEU A 169 3.90 8.12 25.52
N VAL A 170 3.16 7.02 25.66
CA VAL A 170 1.76 7.03 26.10
C VAL A 170 1.66 7.96 27.31
N GLY A 171 0.83 8.98 27.19
CA GLY A 171 0.55 9.92 28.27
C GLY A 171 0.09 9.17 29.52
N ARG A 172 0.90 9.23 30.57
CA ARG A 172 0.45 8.91 31.92
C ARG A 172 -0.42 10.06 32.41
N PRO A 173 -1.66 9.81 32.85
CA PRO A 173 -2.43 10.85 33.55
C PRO A 173 -1.74 11.20 34.86
N SER A 174 -1.79 12.49 35.19
CA SER A 174 -1.22 13.11 36.40
C SER A 174 -1.84 12.58 37.69
#